data_AF-A0A7H9HY82-F1
#
_entry.id   AF-A0A7H9HY82-F1
#
_cell.length_a   1.000
_cell.length_b   1.000
_cell.length_c   1.000
_cell.angle_alpha   90.00
_cell.angle_beta   90.00
_cell.angle_gamma   90.00
#
_symmetry.space_group_name_H-M   'P 1'
#
loop_
_entity.id
_entity.type
_entity.pdbx_description
1 polymer ?
#
loop_
_entity_poly.entity_id
_entity_poly.type
_entity_poly.pdbx_seq_one_letter_code
_entity_poly.pdbx_strand_id
1 'polypeptide(L)'
;MASVEQIERWKATKTIGIIGLGDMGLLYAMKFSEAGWKVVCCDKEENYESLKAQYGDSKFQILLNGHLVSRLSDYVIYSVEAENIDKIVSIYGPSTKLNAIVGGQTSCKTPEIKAFESHLPSDIEIITVHSLHGPRVNSEGQPLVIIEHRCTKKESLEFVEAVVSCLKSKKVYLSYEEHDKITADTQAVTHAAFLSMGSAWAKIKVYPWTLGTDKWYGSLENVKMNISLRIYSNKWHVYAGLAITNPSAHNQILQYAASATELFSLFLRHDEKQLTERLMRAKNFVFKDHTGDLLLDDKVLDKYSLAPKENIAEGKKPVPNSHLSLLAIVDSWYQLGINPYDHMICSTPLFRVFLGVSEYLFLKPDLLEQTIKAAIHDESFRKDDLEFTISTREWSSIVTFANFDIYKRRFEEVQDFFKPMFPEANKIGNEMLKTIASHSH
;
A
#
# COMPACT_ATOMS: atom_id res chain seq x y z
N MET A 1 20.46 19.10 12.37
CA MET A 1 20.16 19.70 11.05
C MET A 1 21.39 20.43 10.60
N ALA A 2 21.90 20.07 9.41
CA ALA A 2 23.09 20.67 8.83
C ALA A 2 22.89 22.17 8.52
N SER A 3 23.96 22.95 8.60
CA SER A 3 23.96 24.35 8.17
C SER A 3 23.83 24.47 6.65
N VAL A 4 23.33 25.62 6.16
CA VAL A 4 23.23 25.90 4.72
C VAL A 4 24.59 25.77 4.03
N GLU A 5 25.65 26.28 4.66
CA GLU A 5 27.03 26.18 4.16
C GLU A 5 27.49 24.72 4.00
N GLN A 6 27.15 23.85 4.96
CA GLN A 6 27.49 22.44 4.89
C GLN A 6 26.71 21.72 3.78
N ILE A 7 25.43 22.06 3.58
CA ILE A 7 24.61 21.49 2.50
C ILE A 7 25.19 21.88 1.13
N GLU A 8 25.56 23.14 0.93
CA GLU A 8 26.18 23.59 -0.33
C GLU A 8 27.54 22.94 -0.56
N ARG A 9 28.34 22.76 0.51
CA ARG A 9 29.58 21.98 0.44
C ARG A 9 29.32 20.54 0.01
N TRP A 10 28.31 19.88 0.57
CA TRP A 10 27.96 18.52 0.15
C TRP A 10 27.47 18.46 -1.29
N LYS A 11 26.62 19.39 -1.74
CA LYS A 11 26.20 19.44 -3.16
C LYS A 11 27.38 19.55 -4.12
N ALA A 12 28.41 20.31 -3.75
CA ALA A 12 29.61 20.47 -4.56
C ALA A 12 30.55 19.25 -4.54
N THR A 13 30.53 18.44 -3.47
CA THR A 13 31.56 17.41 -3.22
C THR A 13 31.06 15.96 -3.20
N LYS A 14 29.76 15.75 -2.97
CA LYS A 14 29.14 14.44 -2.78
C LYS A 14 28.34 14.03 -4.01
N THR A 15 28.35 12.73 -4.31
CA THR A 15 27.59 12.15 -5.41
C THR A 15 26.50 11.22 -4.88
N ILE A 16 25.29 11.31 -5.41
CA ILE A 16 24.17 10.41 -5.10
C ILE A 16 24.01 9.41 -6.24
N GLY A 17 23.95 8.13 -5.90
CA GLY A 17 23.73 7.02 -6.83
C GLY A 17 22.32 6.47 -6.75
N ILE A 18 21.70 6.20 -7.89
CA ILE A 18 20.42 5.48 -7.97
C ILE A 18 20.60 4.25 -8.84
N ILE A 19 20.34 3.08 -8.28
CA ILE A 19 20.41 1.79 -8.97
C ILE A 19 18.97 1.28 -9.14
N GLY A 20 18.52 1.20 -10.39
CA GLY A 20 17.12 0.99 -10.75
C GLY A 20 16.45 2.33 -11.08
N LEU A 21 16.20 2.56 -12.36
CA LEU A 21 15.63 3.78 -12.92
C LEU A 21 14.19 3.54 -13.41
N GLY A 22 13.42 2.80 -12.62
CA GLY A 22 11.98 2.71 -12.76
C GLY A 22 11.27 4.01 -12.34
N ASP A 23 9.95 3.98 -12.23
CA ASP A 23 9.14 5.19 -11.97
C ASP A 23 9.57 5.95 -10.68
N MET A 24 9.89 5.23 -9.59
CA MET A 24 10.35 5.83 -8.33
C MET A 24 11.82 6.28 -8.38
N GLY A 25 12.70 5.47 -8.97
CA GLY A 25 14.11 5.83 -9.16
C GLY A 25 14.26 7.10 -9.99
N LEU A 26 13.46 7.23 -11.06
CA LEU A 26 13.42 8.42 -11.89
C LEU A 26 12.92 9.65 -11.13
N LEU A 27 11.87 9.51 -10.31
CA LEU A 27 11.39 10.59 -9.44
C LEU A 27 12.52 11.13 -8.55
N TYR A 28 13.27 10.24 -7.90
CA TYR A 28 14.38 10.62 -7.02
C TYR A 28 15.52 11.27 -7.82
N ALA A 29 15.86 10.71 -8.99
CA ALA A 29 16.91 11.25 -9.85
C ALA A 29 16.61 12.70 -10.28
N MET A 30 15.37 12.95 -10.71
CA MET A 30 14.93 14.29 -11.10
C MET A 30 14.93 15.24 -9.90
N LYS A 31 14.27 14.89 -8.79
CA LYS A 31 14.14 15.76 -7.61
C LYS A 31 15.50 16.13 -7.01
N PHE A 32 16.41 15.16 -6.90
CA PHE A 32 17.73 15.42 -6.32
C PHE A 32 18.59 16.27 -7.25
N SER A 33 18.60 16.00 -8.55
CA SER A 33 19.37 16.80 -9.51
C SER A 33 18.81 18.22 -9.69
N GLU A 34 17.48 18.40 -9.64
CA GLU A 34 16.83 19.73 -9.62
C GLU A 34 17.21 20.54 -8.38
N ALA A 35 17.39 19.89 -7.24
CA ALA A 35 17.84 20.51 -6.00
C ALA A 35 19.35 20.83 -5.97
N GLY A 36 20.07 20.53 -7.05
CA GLY A 36 21.50 20.84 -7.23
C GLY A 36 22.45 19.74 -6.73
N TRP A 37 21.95 18.54 -6.43
CA TRP A 37 22.81 17.41 -6.10
C TRP A 37 23.45 16.82 -7.36
N LYS A 38 24.70 16.35 -7.26
CA LYS A 38 25.32 15.54 -8.30
C LYS A 38 24.75 14.13 -8.26
N VAL A 39 23.99 13.74 -9.28
CA VAL A 39 23.30 12.45 -9.34
C VAL A 39 23.81 11.60 -10.50
N VAL A 40 24.10 10.32 -10.21
CA VAL A 40 24.41 9.30 -11.20
C VAL A 40 23.41 8.14 -11.08
N CYS A 41 22.99 7.60 -12.22
CA CYS A 41 21.95 6.58 -12.26
C CYS A 41 22.34 5.42 -13.17
N CYS A 42 21.77 4.24 -12.92
CA CYS A 42 21.80 3.12 -13.85
C CYS A 42 20.51 2.29 -13.74
N ASP A 43 20.26 1.48 -14.76
CA ASP A 43 19.26 0.42 -14.77
C ASP A 43 19.93 -0.86 -15.32
N LYS A 44 19.16 -1.83 -15.81
CA LYS A 44 19.67 -2.98 -16.55
C LYS A 44 20.55 -2.51 -17.72
N GLU A 45 21.71 -3.16 -17.90
CA GLU A 45 22.71 -2.76 -18.91
C GLU A 45 22.13 -2.74 -20.32
N GLU A 46 21.20 -3.65 -20.64
CA GLU A 46 20.48 -3.72 -21.92
C GLU A 46 19.72 -2.44 -22.25
N ASN A 47 19.29 -1.68 -21.23
CA ASN A 47 18.56 -0.43 -21.37
C ASN A 47 19.48 0.80 -21.48
N TYR A 48 20.80 0.64 -21.32
CA TYR A 48 21.76 1.75 -21.19
C TYR A 48 21.68 2.74 -22.36
N GLU A 49 21.79 2.26 -23.60
CA GLU A 49 21.77 3.12 -24.79
C GLU A 49 20.44 3.87 -24.93
N SER A 50 19.31 3.19 -24.64
CA SER A 50 17.98 3.82 -24.68
C SER A 50 17.84 4.90 -23.60
N LEU A 51 18.26 4.62 -22.37
CA LEU A 51 18.17 5.57 -21.25
C LEU A 51 19.09 6.77 -21.45
N LYS A 52 20.30 6.54 -21.99
CA LYS A 52 21.24 7.60 -22.32
C LYS A 52 20.70 8.53 -23.41
N ALA A 53 20.04 7.98 -24.44
CA ALA A 53 19.37 8.78 -25.46
C ALA A 53 18.18 9.55 -24.89
N GLN A 54 17.35 8.90 -24.06
CA GLN A 54 16.14 9.50 -23.49
C GLN A 54 16.44 10.61 -22.47
N TYR A 55 17.49 10.43 -21.66
CA TYR A 55 17.82 11.32 -20.54
C TYR A 55 19.15 12.06 -20.73
N GLY A 56 19.69 12.12 -21.95
CA GLY A 56 20.99 12.75 -22.24
C GLY A 56 21.08 14.22 -21.82
N ASP A 57 19.96 14.95 -21.90
CA ASP A 57 19.86 16.37 -21.52
C ASP A 57 19.44 16.57 -20.04
N SER A 58 19.30 15.48 -19.28
CA SER A 58 18.91 15.56 -17.87
C SER A 58 20.07 16.06 -17.00
N LYS A 59 19.75 16.62 -15.83
CA LYS A 59 20.76 17.10 -14.86
C LYS A 59 21.48 15.97 -14.11
N PHE A 60 21.06 14.72 -14.30
CA PHE A 60 21.70 13.52 -13.77
C PHE A 60 22.39 12.75 -14.89
N GLN A 61 23.40 11.97 -14.55
CA GLN A 61 24.19 11.21 -15.52
C GLN A 61 23.81 9.72 -15.52
N ILE A 62 23.56 9.14 -16.69
CA ILE A 62 23.38 7.70 -16.86
C ILE A 62 24.74 7.00 -17.00
N LEU A 63 24.97 5.98 -16.17
CA LEU A 63 26.14 5.11 -16.20
C LEU A 63 25.74 3.70 -16.68
N LEU A 64 26.73 2.94 -17.15
CA LEU A 64 26.49 1.61 -17.74
C LEU A 64 25.81 0.64 -16.77
N ASN A 65 26.27 0.59 -15.52
CA ASN A 65 25.78 -0.38 -14.54
C ASN A 65 25.98 0.07 -13.09
N GLY A 66 25.50 -0.77 -12.18
CA GLY A 66 25.55 -0.52 -10.74
C GLY A 66 26.96 -0.48 -10.17
N HIS A 67 27.95 -1.15 -10.77
CA HIS A 67 29.35 -1.06 -10.30
C HIS A 67 29.89 0.37 -10.41
N LEU A 68 29.62 1.03 -11.54
CA LEU A 68 30.05 2.41 -11.77
C LEU A 68 29.33 3.40 -10.85
N VAL A 69 28.02 3.20 -10.64
CA VAL A 69 27.22 4.00 -9.70
C VAL A 69 27.75 3.83 -8.28
N SER A 70 27.86 2.59 -7.79
CA SER A 70 28.31 2.27 -6.42
C SER A 70 29.69 2.84 -6.10
N ARG A 71 30.62 2.83 -7.07
CA ARG A 71 32.00 3.29 -6.86
C ARG A 71 32.14 4.81 -6.81
N LEU A 72 31.25 5.56 -7.46
CA LEU A 72 31.30 7.02 -7.51
C LEU A 72 30.52 7.69 -6.38
N SER A 73 29.48 7.02 -5.89
CA SER A 73 28.50 7.62 -4.99
C SER A 73 28.89 7.59 -3.52
N ASP A 74 28.61 8.69 -2.83
CA ASP A 74 28.68 8.82 -1.38
C ASP A 74 27.39 8.36 -0.69
N TYR A 75 26.26 8.39 -1.40
CA TYR A 75 25.00 7.76 -1.00
C TYR A 75 24.40 6.98 -2.17
N VAL A 76 24.15 5.68 -2.01
CA VAL A 76 23.53 4.83 -3.04
C VAL A 76 22.13 4.44 -2.60
N ILE A 77 21.15 4.60 -3.49
CA ILE A 77 19.77 4.18 -3.29
C ILE A 77 19.43 3.07 -4.28
N TYR A 78 19.16 1.88 -3.77
CA TYR A 78 18.60 0.77 -4.56
C TYR A 78 17.08 0.96 -4.72
N SER A 79 16.64 1.34 -5.92
CA SER A 79 15.24 1.48 -6.31
C SER A 79 14.86 0.37 -7.30
N VAL A 80 14.99 -0.88 -6.84
CA VAL A 80 14.66 -2.09 -7.58
C VAL A 80 13.47 -2.80 -6.94
N GLU A 81 12.90 -3.77 -7.65
CA GLU A 81 11.84 -4.63 -7.13
C GLU A 81 12.34 -5.42 -5.90
N ALA A 82 11.46 -5.57 -4.90
CA ALA A 82 11.79 -6.26 -3.65
C ALA A 82 12.27 -7.71 -3.86
N GLU A 83 11.74 -8.41 -4.86
CA GLU A 83 12.18 -9.77 -5.24
C GLU A 83 13.64 -9.81 -5.73
N ASN A 84 14.10 -8.71 -6.36
CA ASN A 84 15.41 -8.63 -6.99
C ASN A 84 16.47 -7.99 -6.08
N ILE A 85 16.11 -7.46 -4.90
CA ILE A 85 17.03 -6.68 -4.06
C ILE A 85 18.26 -7.48 -3.66
N ASP A 86 18.10 -8.72 -3.18
CA ASP A 86 19.21 -9.57 -2.74
C ASP A 86 20.20 -9.83 -3.88
N LYS A 87 19.68 -10.26 -5.04
CA LYS A 87 20.49 -10.49 -6.24
C LYS A 87 21.26 -9.23 -6.66
N ILE A 88 20.59 -8.09 -6.75
CA ILE A 88 21.21 -6.85 -7.25
C ILE A 88 22.26 -6.32 -6.27
N VAL A 89 22.00 -6.39 -4.97
CA VAL A 89 22.98 -6.00 -3.94
C VAL A 89 24.17 -6.97 -3.94
N SER A 90 23.97 -8.27 -4.15
CA SER A 90 25.08 -9.23 -4.25
C SER A 90 26.06 -8.90 -5.39
N ILE A 91 25.55 -8.33 -6.49
CA ILE A 91 26.36 -7.97 -7.65
C ILE A 91 27.06 -6.62 -7.41
N TYR A 92 26.32 -5.58 -7.01
CA TYR A 92 26.83 -4.20 -6.98
C TYR A 92 27.29 -3.71 -5.61
N GLY A 93 26.83 -4.34 -4.53
CA GLY A 93 27.17 -4.01 -3.14
C GLY A 93 28.67 -4.03 -2.84
N PRO A 94 29.44 -5.05 -3.28
CA PRO A 94 30.89 -5.09 -3.08
C PRO A 94 31.67 -3.95 -3.77
N SER A 95 31.07 -3.25 -4.73
CA SER A 95 31.70 -2.12 -5.44
C SER A 95 31.47 -0.76 -4.77
N THR A 96 30.78 -0.75 -3.63
CA THR A 96 30.44 0.48 -2.90
C THR A 96 31.69 1.22 -2.45
N LYS A 97 31.70 2.53 -2.64
CA LYS A 97 32.77 3.43 -2.20
C LYS A 97 32.98 3.33 -0.67
N LEU A 98 34.24 3.31 -0.25
CA LEU A 98 34.63 3.28 1.17
C LEU A 98 33.93 4.39 1.97
N ASN A 99 33.36 4.05 3.13
CA ASN A 99 32.60 4.97 4.00
C ASN A 99 31.36 5.61 3.34
N ALA A 100 30.86 5.06 2.24
CA ALA A 100 29.59 5.52 1.68
C ALA A 100 28.40 5.06 2.53
N ILE A 101 27.25 5.68 2.25
CA ILE A 101 25.97 5.31 2.81
C ILE A 101 25.22 4.51 1.74
N VAL A 102 24.55 3.44 2.14
CA VAL A 102 23.66 2.67 1.29
C VAL A 102 22.26 2.66 1.89
N GLY A 103 21.28 2.89 1.04
CA GLY A 103 19.87 2.73 1.35
C GLY A 103 19.14 2.07 0.21
N GLY A 104 17.88 1.74 0.43
CA GLY A 104 16.98 1.34 -0.64
C GLY A 104 15.68 2.13 -0.56
N GLN A 105 14.82 1.87 -1.53
CA GLN A 105 13.46 2.41 -1.60
C GLN A 105 12.45 1.28 -1.80
N THR A 106 12.78 0.04 -1.42
CA THR A 106 11.81 -1.05 -1.51
C THR A 106 10.63 -0.83 -0.55
N SER A 107 9.48 -1.46 -0.80
CA SER A 107 8.30 -1.30 0.05
C SER A 107 8.34 -2.14 1.34
N CYS A 108 9.28 -3.08 1.45
CA CYS A 108 9.49 -3.94 2.61
C CYS A 108 10.97 -3.95 2.96
N LYS A 109 11.30 -3.65 4.22
CA LYS A 109 12.67 -3.36 4.64
C LYS A 109 13.42 -4.61 5.10
N THR A 110 12.74 -5.60 5.66
CA THR A 110 13.35 -6.88 6.08
C THR A 110 14.25 -7.53 5.02
N PRO A 111 13.77 -7.82 3.77
CA PRO A 111 14.62 -8.43 2.74
C PRO A 111 15.74 -7.49 2.28
N GLU A 112 15.48 -6.19 2.27
CA GLU A 112 16.45 -5.16 1.89
C GLU A 112 17.61 -5.07 2.90
N ILE A 113 17.29 -5.00 4.19
CA ILE A 113 18.26 -4.99 5.29
C ILE A 113 19.06 -6.30 5.29
N LYS A 114 18.40 -7.45 5.13
CA LYS A 114 19.09 -8.74 5.06
C LYS A 114 20.08 -8.81 3.88
N ALA A 115 19.70 -8.30 2.71
CA ALA A 115 20.59 -8.21 1.56
C ALA A 115 21.78 -7.29 1.86
N PHE A 116 21.54 -6.13 2.49
CA PHE A 116 22.58 -5.19 2.87
C PHE A 116 23.56 -5.78 3.89
N GLU A 117 23.06 -6.47 4.92
CA GLU A 117 23.90 -7.14 5.91
C GLU A 117 24.74 -8.27 5.33
N SER A 118 24.21 -8.99 4.34
CA SER A 118 24.88 -10.14 3.74
C SER A 118 25.97 -9.75 2.75
N HIS A 119 25.77 -8.68 1.97
CA HIS A 119 26.58 -8.39 0.79
C HIS A 119 27.34 -7.06 0.85
N LEU A 120 26.99 -6.14 1.75
CA LEU A 120 27.74 -4.87 1.88
C LEU A 120 28.97 -5.04 2.77
N PRO A 121 30.10 -4.40 2.42
CA PRO A 121 31.26 -4.31 3.29
C PRO A 121 30.93 -3.71 4.66
N SER A 122 31.72 -4.07 5.68
CA SER A 122 31.50 -3.64 7.07
C SER A 122 31.74 -2.14 7.31
N ASP A 123 32.49 -1.48 6.42
CA ASP A 123 32.78 -0.04 6.48
C ASP A 123 31.66 0.84 5.89
N ILE A 124 30.58 0.24 5.42
CA ILE A 124 29.43 0.93 4.82
C ILE A 124 28.35 1.21 5.86
N GLU A 125 27.86 2.44 5.87
CA GLU A 125 26.71 2.83 6.70
C GLU A 125 25.39 2.53 5.97
N ILE A 126 24.37 2.08 6.70
CA ILE A 126 23.06 1.74 6.16
C ILE A 126 22.01 2.70 6.69
N ILE A 127 21.53 3.57 5.81
CA ILE A 127 20.41 4.49 6.07
C ILE A 127 19.43 4.37 4.89
N THR A 128 18.32 3.67 5.14
CA THR A 128 17.32 3.39 4.11
C THR A 128 16.11 4.30 4.25
N VAL A 129 15.36 4.44 3.15
CA VAL A 129 14.18 5.29 3.09
C VAL A 129 12.99 4.58 2.46
N HIS A 130 11.78 5.07 2.72
CA HIS A 130 10.59 4.63 2.01
C HIS A 130 9.59 5.79 1.88
N SER A 131 9.44 6.31 0.66
CA SER A 131 8.32 7.19 0.32
C SER A 131 7.02 6.40 0.33
N LEU A 132 6.09 6.75 1.22
CA LEU A 132 4.76 6.11 1.31
C LEU A 132 3.76 6.71 0.31
N HIS A 133 4.25 7.01 -0.90
CA HIS A 133 3.45 7.54 -2.00
C HIS A 133 3.94 6.99 -3.34
N GLY A 134 3.06 6.97 -4.33
CA GLY A 134 3.42 6.57 -5.69
C GLY A 134 4.23 7.65 -6.43
N PRO A 135 4.87 7.28 -7.56
CA PRO A 135 5.78 8.16 -8.31
C PRO A 135 5.10 9.38 -8.94
N ARG A 136 3.77 9.30 -9.16
CA ARG A 136 2.96 10.37 -9.77
C ARG A 136 2.29 11.28 -8.74
N VAL A 137 2.52 11.04 -7.45
CA VAL A 137 1.94 11.83 -6.35
C VAL A 137 2.93 12.91 -5.94
N ASN A 138 2.44 14.12 -5.65
CA ASN A 138 3.29 15.16 -5.07
C ASN A 138 3.82 14.69 -3.70
N SER A 139 5.13 14.72 -3.51
CA SER A 139 5.81 14.27 -2.29
C SER A 139 5.62 15.21 -1.09
N GLU A 140 5.20 16.46 -1.33
CA GLU A 140 5.01 17.48 -0.30
C GLU A 140 3.94 17.06 0.71
N GLY A 141 4.29 17.09 2.00
CA GLY A 141 3.43 16.66 3.10
C GLY A 141 3.18 15.15 3.20
N GLN A 142 3.60 14.35 2.21
CA GLN A 142 3.48 12.89 2.26
C GLN A 142 4.48 12.29 3.24
N PRO A 143 4.19 11.15 3.89
CA PRO A 143 5.13 10.50 4.77
C PRO A 143 6.35 9.94 4.02
N LEU A 144 7.55 10.20 4.56
CA LEU A 144 8.81 9.59 4.16
C LEU A 144 9.44 8.94 5.38
N VAL A 145 9.53 7.62 5.38
CA VAL A 145 10.20 6.89 6.47
C VAL A 145 11.70 6.92 6.24
N ILE A 146 12.46 7.22 7.29
CA ILE A 146 13.92 7.15 7.34
C ILE A 146 14.29 6.13 8.42
N ILE A 147 15.16 5.19 8.06
CA ILE A 147 15.54 4.07 8.93
C ILE A 147 17.06 4.06 9.05
N GLU A 148 17.54 4.37 10.25
CA GLU A 148 18.94 4.35 10.62
C GLU A 148 19.30 2.97 11.17
N HIS A 149 19.75 2.05 10.29
CA HIS A 149 20.00 0.65 10.67
C HIS A 149 21.44 0.43 11.16
N ARG A 150 22.42 0.79 10.32
CA ARG A 150 23.86 0.64 10.62
C ARG A 150 24.55 1.97 10.38
N CYS A 151 24.36 2.92 11.29
CA CYS A 151 24.93 4.26 11.20
C CYS A 151 25.74 4.55 12.46
N THR A 152 26.95 5.06 12.27
CA THR A 152 27.88 5.39 13.35
C THR A 152 28.10 6.89 13.45
N LYS A 153 27.89 7.62 12.35
CA LYS A 153 28.16 9.05 12.25
C LYS A 153 26.84 9.81 12.14
N LYS A 154 26.59 10.70 13.11
CA LYS A 154 25.46 11.63 13.05
C LYS A 154 25.44 12.47 11.75
N GLU A 155 26.62 12.82 11.23
CA GLU A 155 26.76 13.56 9.97
C GLU A 155 26.12 12.81 8.78
N SER A 156 26.16 11.47 8.79
CA SER A 156 25.59 10.64 7.74
C SER A 156 24.06 10.73 7.70
N LEU A 157 23.41 10.70 8.88
CA LEU A 157 21.97 10.93 8.98
C LEU A 157 21.59 12.35 8.53
N GLU A 158 22.34 13.37 8.97
CA GLU A 158 22.10 14.75 8.56
C GLU A 158 22.28 14.97 7.05
N PHE A 159 23.23 14.27 6.43
CA PHE A 159 23.43 14.29 4.98
C PHE A 159 22.25 13.65 4.24
N VAL A 160 21.79 12.46 4.65
CA VAL A 160 20.61 11.82 4.06
C VAL A 160 19.36 12.69 4.24
N GLU A 161 19.18 13.27 5.41
CA GLU A 161 18.10 14.22 5.69
C GLU A 161 18.13 15.46 4.80
N ALA A 162 19.31 15.97 4.48
CA ALA A 162 19.51 17.09 3.57
C ALA A 162 19.19 16.70 2.12
N VAL A 163 19.62 15.51 1.69
CA VAL A 163 19.33 14.96 0.35
C VAL A 163 17.83 14.88 0.11
N VAL A 164 17.10 14.24 1.04
CA VAL A 164 15.65 14.03 0.90
C VAL A 164 14.81 15.26 1.24
N SER A 165 15.41 16.33 1.78
CA SER A 165 14.68 17.55 2.17
C SER A 165 13.95 18.21 0.99
N CYS A 166 14.47 18.07 -0.23
CA CYS A 166 13.87 18.60 -1.45
C CYS A 166 12.50 17.97 -1.79
N LEU A 167 12.19 16.80 -1.22
CA LEU A 167 10.89 16.15 -1.37
C LEU A 167 9.79 16.85 -0.56
N LYS A 168 10.16 17.65 0.45
CA LYS A 168 9.24 18.33 1.39
C LYS A 168 8.25 17.37 2.07
N SER A 169 8.67 16.13 2.22
CA SER A 169 7.90 15.07 2.87
C SER A 169 7.93 15.21 4.39
N LYS A 170 6.87 14.73 5.05
CA LYS A 170 6.84 14.58 6.51
C LYS A 170 7.73 13.40 6.89
N LYS A 171 8.89 13.68 7.48
CA LYS A 171 9.84 12.65 7.91
C LYS A 171 9.29 11.86 9.09
N VAL A 172 9.41 10.55 9.03
CA VAL A 172 9.06 9.60 10.10
C VAL A 172 10.27 8.71 10.34
N TYR A 173 10.65 8.52 11.60
CA TYR A 173 11.82 7.72 11.96
C TYR A 173 11.34 6.44 12.64
N LEU A 174 11.75 5.29 12.09
CA LEU A 174 11.34 3.96 12.56
C LEU A 174 12.52 2.99 12.43
N SER A 175 12.51 1.93 13.22
CA SER A 175 13.27 0.71 12.91
C SER A 175 12.68 -0.01 11.69
N TYR A 176 13.43 -0.93 11.09
CA TYR A 176 12.93 -1.69 9.94
C TYR A 176 11.83 -2.68 10.35
N GLU A 177 11.87 -3.20 11.59
CA GLU A 177 10.85 -4.06 12.15
C GLU A 177 9.54 -3.31 12.41
N GLU A 178 9.61 -2.10 13.01
CA GLU A 178 8.44 -1.24 13.21
C GLU A 178 7.83 -0.84 11.86
N HIS A 179 8.67 -0.44 10.90
CA HIS A 179 8.23 -0.12 9.56
C HIS A 179 7.47 -1.30 8.91
N ASP A 180 8.06 -2.49 8.92
CA ASP A 180 7.44 -3.65 8.26
C ASP A 180 6.16 -4.09 8.97
N LYS A 181 6.11 -4.00 10.29
CA LYS A 181 4.88 -4.23 11.05
C LYS A 181 3.78 -3.23 10.65
N ILE A 182 4.08 -1.94 10.66
CA ILE A 182 3.13 -0.87 10.34
C ILE A 182 2.66 -0.96 8.87
N THR A 183 3.55 -1.26 7.93
CA THR A 183 3.17 -1.43 6.51
C THR A 183 2.33 -2.68 6.28
N ALA A 184 2.57 -3.76 7.03
CA ALA A 184 1.67 -4.91 7.02
C ALA A 184 0.27 -4.51 7.51
N ASP A 185 0.20 -3.84 8.67
CA ASP A 185 -1.05 -3.40 9.33
C ASP A 185 -1.88 -2.46 8.45
N THR A 186 -1.23 -1.54 7.77
CA THR A 186 -1.90 -0.48 7.01
C THR A 186 -2.17 -0.86 5.55
N GLN A 187 -1.30 -1.65 4.92
CA GLN A 187 -1.36 -1.88 3.49
C GLN A 187 -1.66 -3.33 3.10
N ALA A 188 -0.99 -4.32 3.71
CA ALA A 188 -1.06 -5.69 3.21
C ALA A 188 -2.47 -6.30 3.35
N VAL A 189 -3.07 -6.20 4.53
CA VAL A 189 -4.44 -6.71 4.76
C VAL A 189 -5.48 -5.90 3.97
N THR A 190 -5.30 -4.58 3.86
CA THR A 190 -6.13 -3.69 3.04
C THR A 190 -6.14 -4.18 1.59
N HIS A 191 -4.96 -4.42 1.01
CA HIS A 191 -4.85 -4.92 -0.36
C HIS A 191 -5.49 -6.31 -0.50
N ALA A 192 -5.22 -7.23 0.43
CA ALA A 192 -5.81 -8.57 0.39
C ALA A 192 -7.34 -8.55 0.42
N ALA A 193 -7.95 -7.69 1.23
CA ALA A 193 -9.40 -7.53 1.30
C ALA A 193 -10.01 -7.12 -0.06
N PHE A 194 -9.47 -6.08 -0.69
CA PHE A 194 -10.00 -5.57 -1.96
C PHE A 194 -9.61 -6.43 -3.17
N LEU A 195 -8.46 -7.10 -3.13
CA LEU A 195 -8.11 -8.12 -4.11
C LEU A 195 -9.13 -9.27 -4.07
N SER A 196 -9.51 -9.70 -2.86
CA SER A 196 -10.50 -10.76 -2.67
C SER A 196 -11.88 -10.36 -3.17
N MET A 197 -12.32 -9.11 -2.95
CA MET A 197 -13.57 -8.59 -3.52
C MET A 197 -13.56 -8.64 -5.06
N GLY A 198 -12.52 -8.10 -5.69
CA GLY A 198 -12.44 -8.12 -7.15
C GLY A 198 -12.33 -9.53 -7.73
N SER A 199 -11.64 -10.44 -7.04
CA SER A 199 -11.57 -11.85 -7.43
C SER A 199 -12.95 -12.51 -7.37
N ALA A 200 -13.72 -12.27 -6.30
CA ALA A 200 -15.08 -12.79 -6.17
C ALA A 200 -15.98 -12.31 -7.33
N TRP A 201 -15.96 -11.00 -7.62
CA TRP A 201 -16.73 -10.42 -8.74
C TRP A 201 -16.33 -10.98 -10.10
N ALA A 202 -15.04 -11.17 -10.35
CA ALA A 202 -14.55 -11.77 -11.58
C ALA A 202 -14.98 -13.24 -11.72
N LYS A 203 -14.96 -14.03 -10.63
CA LYS A 203 -15.37 -15.44 -10.65
C LYS A 203 -16.87 -15.60 -10.90
N ILE A 204 -17.71 -14.72 -10.36
CA ILE A 204 -19.14 -14.69 -10.66
C ILE A 204 -19.48 -13.96 -11.97
N LYS A 205 -18.48 -13.36 -12.65
CA LYS A 205 -18.60 -12.60 -13.90
C LYS A 205 -19.60 -11.45 -13.82
N VAL A 206 -19.53 -10.67 -12.75
CA VAL A 206 -20.41 -9.52 -12.51
C VAL A 206 -19.60 -8.24 -12.39
N TYR A 207 -20.14 -7.16 -12.96
CA TYR A 207 -19.76 -5.78 -12.62
C TYR A 207 -20.82 -5.24 -11.66
N PRO A 208 -20.59 -5.18 -10.34
CA PRO A 208 -21.62 -4.85 -9.36
C PRO A 208 -22.41 -3.57 -9.66
N TRP A 209 -21.73 -2.54 -10.16
CA TRP A 209 -22.32 -1.24 -10.51
C TRP A 209 -23.19 -1.23 -11.77
N THR A 210 -23.20 -2.30 -12.57
CA THR A 210 -24.04 -2.38 -13.78
C THR A 210 -25.42 -2.99 -13.53
N LEU A 211 -25.68 -3.51 -12.33
CA LEU A 211 -26.89 -4.29 -12.01
C LEU A 211 -28.06 -3.43 -11.46
N GLY A 212 -27.98 -2.11 -11.58
CA GLY A 212 -28.99 -1.18 -11.08
C GLY A 212 -28.80 -0.80 -9.61
N THR A 213 -29.82 -0.18 -8.99
CA THR A 213 -29.77 0.27 -7.58
C THR A 213 -30.29 -0.75 -6.57
N ASP A 214 -30.78 -1.90 -7.03
CA ASP A 214 -31.42 -2.87 -6.15
C ASP A 214 -30.37 -3.66 -5.33
N LYS A 215 -29.20 -3.97 -5.92
CA LYS A 215 -28.12 -4.75 -5.30
C LYS A 215 -26.76 -4.06 -5.54
N TRP A 216 -25.92 -3.96 -4.50
CA TRP A 216 -24.63 -3.24 -4.52
C TRP A 216 -24.71 -1.73 -4.75
N TYR A 217 -25.66 -1.08 -4.08
CA TYR A 217 -25.81 0.38 -4.11
C TYR A 217 -25.58 1.01 -2.74
N GLY A 218 -25.00 2.20 -2.73
CA GLY A 218 -24.75 3.01 -1.54
C GLY A 218 -23.28 3.36 -1.31
N SER A 219 -23.04 4.27 -0.38
CA SER A 219 -21.73 4.81 0.01
C SER A 219 -20.65 3.73 0.24
N LEU A 220 -20.97 2.71 1.04
CA LEU A 220 -20.06 1.60 1.35
C LEU A 220 -19.69 0.77 0.12
N GLU A 221 -20.64 0.56 -0.80
CA GLU A 221 -20.42 -0.23 -2.02
C GLU A 221 -19.54 0.53 -3.01
N ASN A 222 -19.85 1.81 -3.23
CA ASN A 222 -19.06 2.68 -4.10
C ASN A 222 -17.58 2.71 -3.66
N VAL A 223 -17.32 2.85 -2.36
CA VAL A 223 -15.94 2.84 -1.83
C VAL A 223 -15.24 1.51 -2.12
N LYS A 224 -15.89 0.38 -1.82
CA LYS A 224 -15.31 -0.95 -2.05
C LYS A 224 -14.95 -1.18 -3.51
N MET A 225 -15.82 -0.79 -4.43
CA MET A 225 -15.59 -0.92 -5.87
C MET A 225 -14.44 -0.03 -6.34
N ASN A 226 -14.45 1.25 -5.97
CA ASN A 226 -13.42 2.21 -6.38
C ASN A 226 -12.03 1.78 -5.92
N ILE A 227 -11.89 1.30 -4.68
CA ILE A 227 -10.59 0.83 -4.16
C ILE A 227 -10.14 -0.44 -4.90
N SER A 228 -11.04 -1.41 -5.08
CA SER A 228 -10.71 -2.66 -5.78
C SER A 228 -10.22 -2.38 -7.20
N LEU A 229 -10.95 -1.57 -7.97
CA LEU A 229 -10.57 -1.21 -9.35
C LEU A 229 -9.26 -0.43 -9.41
N ARG A 230 -9.02 0.45 -8.44
CA ARG A 230 -7.74 1.17 -8.33
C ARG A 230 -6.57 0.24 -8.06
N ILE A 231 -6.74 -0.81 -7.26
CA ILE A 231 -5.69 -1.81 -7.04
C ILE A 231 -5.42 -2.54 -8.34
N TYR A 232 -6.45 -3.07 -8.99
CA TYR A 232 -6.32 -3.81 -10.26
C TYR A 232 -5.86 -2.95 -11.44
N SER A 233 -5.95 -1.61 -11.39
CA SER A 233 -5.41 -0.73 -12.42
C SER A 233 -3.89 -0.46 -12.31
N ASN A 234 -3.24 -0.97 -11.26
CA ASN A 234 -1.80 -0.86 -11.02
C ASN A 234 -1.06 -2.18 -11.32
N LYS A 235 0.27 -2.15 -11.18
CA LYS A 235 1.14 -3.31 -11.45
C LYS A 235 1.13 -4.30 -10.27
N TRP A 236 0.93 -5.59 -10.56
CA TRP A 236 0.79 -6.67 -9.56
C TRP A 236 1.99 -6.77 -8.60
N HIS A 237 3.21 -6.54 -9.09
CA HIS A 237 4.45 -6.74 -8.32
C HIS A 237 4.59 -5.77 -7.13
N VAL A 238 3.90 -4.62 -7.17
CA VAL A 238 3.86 -3.67 -6.05
C VAL A 238 3.13 -4.30 -4.85
N TYR A 239 2.02 -4.97 -5.12
CA TYR A 239 1.19 -5.62 -4.09
C TYR A 239 1.78 -6.96 -3.65
N ALA A 240 2.27 -7.75 -4.61
CA ALA A 240 2.91 -9.03 -4.34
C ALA A 240 4.18 -8.88 -3.50
N GLY A 241 5.04 -7.91 -3.85
CA GLY A 241 6.27 -7.63 -3.12
C GLY A 241 5.99 -7.39 -1.64
N LEU A 242 5.09 -6.45 -1.32
CA LEU A 242 4.73 -6.19 0.08
C LEU A 242 4.11 -7.41 0.77
N ALA A 243 3.15 -8.08 0.15
CA ALA A 243 2.42 -9.17 0.78
C ALA A 243 3.30 -10.41 1.02
N ILE A 244 4.15 -10.77 0.05
CA ILE A 244 4.97 -11.98 0.10
C ILE A 244 6.26 -11.77 0.89
N THR A 245 6.95 -10.63 0.75
CA THR A 245 8.27 -10.45 1.38
C THR A 245 8.20 -9.96 2.82
N ASN A 246 7.04 -9.49 3.29
CA ASN A 246 6.85 -9.00 4.66
C ASN A 246 6.31 -10.11 5.57
N PRO A 247 7.08 -10.64 6.53
CA PRO A 247 6.62 -11.72 7.42
C PRO A 247 5.38 -11.33 8.24
N SER A 248 5.27 -10.06 8.66
CA SER A 248 4.12 -9.56 9.41
C SER A 248 2.84 -9.58 8.57
N ALA A 249 2.95 -9.39 7.26
CA ALA A 249 1.81 -9.43 6.34
C ALA A 249 1.19 -10.84 6.25
N HIS A 250 2.00 -11.90 6.35
CA HIS A 250 1.52 -13.29 6.27
C HIS A 250 0.52 -13.59 7.39
N ASN A 251 0.90 -13.26 8.63
CA ASN A 251 0.05 -13.48 9.80
C ASN A 251 -1.28 -12.71 9.69
N GLN A 252 -1.24 -11.48 9.18
CA GLN A 252 -2.42 -10.65 9.05
C GLN A 252 -3.37 -11.11 7.95
N ILE A 253 -2.84 -11.45 6.78
CA ILE A 253 -3.64 -11.94 5.66
C ILE A 253 -4.26 -13.30 6.02
N LEU A 254 -3.51 -14.16 6.71
CA LEU A 254 -4.02 -15.41 7.23
C LEU A 254 -5.15 -15.20 8.24
N GLN A 255 -4.96 -14.31 9.22
CA GLN A 255 -6.00 -14.01 10.19
C GLN A 255 -7.23 -13.37 9.56
N TYR A 256 -7.06 -12.49 8.57
CA TYR A 256 -8.18 -11.91 7.83
C TYR A 256 -9.00 -12.97 7.11
N ALA A 257 -8.34 -13.93 6.44
CA ALA A 257 -9.01 -15.07 5.80
C ALA A 257 -9.71 -15.97 6.83
N ALA A 258 -9.11 -16.19 8.00
CA ALA A 258 -9.72 -16.93 9.10
C ALA A 258 -10.97 -16.21 9.64
N SER A 259 -10.87 -14.91 9.92
CA SER A 259 -12.00 -14.06 10.35
C SER A 259 -13.14 -14.06 9.33
N ALA A 260 -12.85 -13.91 8.03
CA ALA A 260 -13.87 -13.99 6.99
C ALA A 260 -14.54 -15.38 6.93
N THR A 261 -13.77 -16.45 7.11
CA THR A 261 -14.28 -17.84 7.10
C THR A 261 -15.14 -18.13 8.33
N GLU A 262 -14.69 -17.73 9.51
CA GLU A 262 -15.39 -17.96 10.77
C GLU A 262 -16.69 -17.16 10.84
N LEU A 263 -16.67 -15.88 10.46
CA LEU A 263 -17.89 -15.05 10.40
C LEU A 263 -18.89 -15.61 9.39
N PHE A 264 -18.44 -16.00 8.19
CA PHE A 264 -19.32 -16.63 7.21
C PHE A 264 -19.92 -17.95 7.72
N SER A 265 -19.15 -18.74 8.48
CA SER A 265 -19.64 -19.96 9.11
C SER A 265 -20.75 -19.69 10.14
N LEU A 266 -20.68 -18.56 10.87
CA LEU A 266 -21.76 -18.13 11.76
C LEU A 266 -23.02 -17.76 10.97
N PHE A 267 -22.85 -17.15 9.80
CA PHE A 267 -23.98 -16.82 8.95
C PHE A 267 -24.73 -18.08 8.50
N LEU A 268 -24.00 -19.11 8.06
CA LEU A 268 -24.57 -20.40 7.64
C LEU A 268 -25.28 -21.17 8.77
N ARG A 269 -24.87 -20.93 10.02
CA ARG A 269 -25.49 -21.54 11.21
C ARG A 269 -26.67 -20.71 11.74
N HIS A 270 -26.91 -19.53 11.18
CA HIS A 270 -27.85 -18.55 11.69
C HIS A 270 -27.63 -18.22 13.19
N ASP A 271 -26.37 -18.23 13.65
CA ASP A 271 -26.02 -17.96 15.06
C ASP A 271 -25.86 -16.46 15.32
N GLU A 272 -26.99 -15.76 15.37
CA GLU A 272 -27.06 -14.31 15.58
C GLU A 272 -26.42 -13.87 16.91
N LYS A 273 -26.59 -14.68 17.96
CA LYS A 273 -26.06 -14.38 19.29
C LYS A 273 -24.53 -14.40 19.28
N GLN A 274 -23.93 -15.49 18.81
CA GLN A 274 -22.47 -15.61 18.76
C GLN A 274 -21.86 -14.55 17.83
N LEU A 275 -22.49 -14.27 16.69
CA LEU A 275 -22.06 -13.23 15.77
C LEU A 275 -22.05 -11.85 16.44
N THR A 276 -23.14 -11.49 17.11
CA THR A 276 -23.28 -10.20 17.80
C THR A 276 -22.24 -10.05 18.91
N GLU A 277 -22.08 -11.04 19.77
CA GLU A 277 -21.11 -11.01 20.87
C GLU A 277 -19.66 -10.86 20.36
N ARG A 278 -19.33 -11.53 19.25
CA ARG A 278 -18.01 -11.44 18.62
C ARG A 278 -17.75 -10.04 18.04
N LEU A 279 -18.69 -9.52 17.24
CA LEU A 279 -18.55 -8.20 16.61
C LEU A 279 -18.57 -7.06 17.63
N MET A 280 -19.36 -7.17 18.71
CA MET A 280 -19.39 -6.16 19.77
C MET A 280 -18.08 -6.13 20.57
N ARG A 281 -17.43 -7.28 20.81
CA ARG A 281 -16.08 -7.30 21.40
C ARG A 281 -15.06 -6.63 20.49
N ALA A 282 -15.10 -6.92 19.20
CA ALA A 282 -14.22 -6.29 18.23
C ALA A 282 -14.47 -4.77 18.14
N LYS A 283 -15.74 -4.36 18.11
CA LYS A 283 -16.15 -2.94 18.16
C LYS A 283 -15.55 -2.23 19.37
N ASN A 284 -15.75 -2.80 20.56
CA ASN A 284 -15.29 -2.20 21.82
C ASN A 284 -13.76 -2.16 21.90
N PHE A 285 -13.05 -3.07 21.26
CA PHE A 285 -11.59 -3.04 21.23
C PHE A 285 -11.05 -1.97 20.28
N VAL A 286 -11.55 -1.94 19.04
CA VAL A 286 -11.03 -1.08 17.97
C VAL A 286 -11.47 0.37 18.15
N PHE A 287 -12.70 0.62 18.61
CA PHE A 287 -13.31 1.95 18.63
C PHE A 287 -13.57 2.52 20.04
N LYS A 288 -13.00 1.93 21.10
CA LYS A 288 -13.20 2.38 22.50
C LYS A 288 -12.97 3.88 22.73
N ASP A 289 -11.94 4.43 22.12
CA ASP A 289 -11.46 5.79 22.38
C ASP A 289 -12.00 6.81 21.36
N HIS A 290 -12.94 6.39 20.50
CA HIS A 290 -13.52 7.27 19.50
C HIS A 290 -14.47 8.29 20.16
N THR A 291 -14.05 9.55 20.18
CA THR A 291 -14.79 10.68 20.79
C THR A 291 -15.11 11.80 19.78
N GLY A 292 -14.76 11.62 18.50
CA GLY A 292 -14.90 12.63 17.45
C GLY A 292 -16.02 12.34 16.45
N ASP A 293 -16.12 13.20 15.42
CA ASP A 293 -16.96 12.95 14.25
C ASP A 293 -16.39 11.78 13.42
N LEU A 294 -17.27 11.07 12.71
CA LEU A 294 -16.89 9.98 11.82
C LEU A 294 -15.90 10.47 10.74
N LEU A 295 -14.91 9.64 10.42
CA LEU A 295 -13.90 9.92 9.39
C LEU A 295 -14.49 10.16 7.99
N LEU A 296 -15.69 9.63 7.73
CA LEU A 296 -16.39 9.77 6.45
C LEU A 296 -17.88 10.07 6.68
N ASP A 297 -18.42 11.04 5.92
CA ASP A 297 -19.85 11.38 5.87
C ASP A 297 -20.49 10.83 4.57
N ASP A 298 -21.75 10.36 4.68
CA ASP A 298 -22.59 9.83 3.60
C ASP A 298 -22.62 10.76 2.37
N LYS A 299 -22.72 12.07 2.61
CA LYS A 299 -22.80 13.07 1.53
C LYS A 299 -21.51 13.17 0.70
N VAL A 300 -20.38 12.77 1.26
CA VAL A 300 -19.10 12.74 0.56
C VAL A 300 -18.98 11.46 -0.27
N LEU A 301 -19.44 10.33 0.27
CA LEU A 301 -19.27 9.02 -0.36
C LEU A 301 -20.27 8.72 -1.48
N ASP A 302 -21.52 9.21 -1.38
CA ASP A 302 -22.54 8.99 -2.42
C ASP A 302 -22.23 9.72 -3.74
N LYS A 303 -21.38 10.74 -3.70
CA LYS A 303 -20.97 11.51 -4.89
C LYS A 303 -20.08 10.73 -5.86
N TYR A 304 -19.47 9.62 -5.43
CA TYR A 304 -18.46 8.88 -6.21
C TYR A 304 -18.96 7.49 -6.65
N SER A 305 -20.23 7.40 -7.05
CA SER A 305 -20.78 6.16 -7.60
C SER A 305 -20.31 5.90 -9.03
N LEU A 306 -20.02 4.63 -9.32
CA LEU A 306 -19.76 4.12 -10.68
C LEU A 306 -21.07 3.76 -11.42
N ALA A 307 -22.22 3.78 -10.73
CA ALA A 307 -23.51 3.53 -11.37
C ALA A 307 -23.93 4.73 -12.24
N PRO A 308 -24.45 4.52 -13.46
CA PRO A 308 -24.99 5.59 -14.29
C PRO A 308 -26.08 6.37 -13.52
N LYS A 309 -26.04 7.71 -13.56
CA LYS A 309 -27.04 8.58 -12.88
C LYS A 309 -28.49 8.27 -13.28
N GLU A 310 -28.68 7.74 -14.48
CA GLU A 310 -29.97 7.34 -15.05
C GLU A 310 -30.57 6.10 -14.39
N ASN A 311 -29.76 5.29 -13.69
CA ASN A 311 -30.21 4.09 -12.99
C ASN A 311 -30.59 4.36 -11.52
N ILE A 312 -30.47 5.60 -11.03
CA ILE A 312 -30.81 5.95 -9.64
C ILE A 312 -32.34 6.00 -9.50
N ALA A 313 -32.96 4.89 -9.11
CA ALA A 313 -34.38 4.88 -8.77
C ALA A 313 -34.59 5.66 -7.46
N GLU A 314 -35.10 6.89 -7.56
CA GLU A 314 -35.48 7.68 -6.38
C GLU A 314 -36.46 6.90 -5.49
N GLY A 315 -36.08 6.66 -4.23
CA GLY A 315 -36.97 6.12 -3.20
C GLY A 315 -36.90 4.61 -2.92
N LYS A 316 -36.13 3.81 -3.66
CA LYS A 316 -35.89 2.39 -3.30
C LYS A 316 -34.71 2.25 -2.34
N LYS A 317 -34.94 1.63 -1.18
CA LYS A 317 -33.84 1.21 -0.29
C LYS A 317 -33.15 -0.01 -0.91
N PRO A 318 -31.82 -0.01 -1.04
CA PRO A 318 -31.09 -1.17 -1.56
C PRO A 318 -31.22 -2.36 -0.61
N VAL A 319 -31.03 -3.56 -1.15
CA VAL A 319 -31.00 -4.79 -0.35
C VAL A 319 -29.90 -4.68 0.72
N PRO A 320 -30.21 -4.92 2.00
CA PRO A 320 -29.21 -4.90 3.08
C PRO A 320 -28.06 -5.87 2.81
N ASN A 321 -26.82 -5.40 2.90
CA ASN A 321 -25.63 -6.21 2.68
C ASN A 321 -25.07 -6.72 4.02
N SER A 322 -24.57 -7.95 4.04
CA SER A 322 -23.85 -8.53 5.19
C SER A 322 -22.53 -7.80 5.46
N HIS A 323 -21.98 -7.11 4.46
CA HIS A 323 -20.69 -6.41 4.51
C HIS A 323 -19.58 -7.29 5.12
N LEU A 324 -19.57 -8.60 4.82
CA LEU A 324 -18.63 -9.59 5.38
C LEU A 324 -17.18 -9.11 5.35
N SER A 325 -16.77 -8.46 4.27
CA SER A 325 -15.43 -7.90 4.10
C SER A 325 -15.03 -6.87 5.16
N LEU A 326 -15.98 -6.04 5.61
CA LEU A 326 -15.78 -4.99 6.62
C LEU A 326 -15.90 -5.57 8.04
N LEU A 327 -16.81 -6.53 8.25
CA LEU A 327 -16.89 -7.26 9.51
C LEU A 327 -15.61 -8.05 9.78
N ALA A 328 -15.07 -8.70 8.74
CA ALA A 328 -13.86 -9.51 8.83
C ALA A 328 -12.60 -8.70 9.18
N ILE A 329 -12.48 -7.44 8.72
CA ILE A 329 -11.29 -6.65 9.04
C ILE A 329 -11.31 -6.21 10.50
N VAL A 330 -12.46 -5.77 11.01
CA VAL A 330 -12.58 -5.35 12.42
C VAL A 330 -12.40 -6.53 13.36
N ASP A 331 -12.94 -7.71 13.01
CA ASP A 331 -12.67 -8.94 13.75
C ASP A 331 -11.17 -9.32 13.69
N SER A 332 -10.55 -9.24 12.51
CA SER A 332 -9.12 -9.55 12.34
C SER A 332 -8.22 -8.64 13.19
N TRP A 333 -8.51 -7.34 13.25
CA TRP A 333 -7.78 -6.41 14.12
C TRP A 333 -7.90 -6.80 15.59
N TYR A 334 -9.11 -7.17 16.04
CA TYR A 334 -9.34 -7.64 17.40
C TYR A 334 -8.56 -8.93 17.71
N GLN A 335 -8.61 -9.93 16.82
CA GLN A 335 -7.91 -11.22 17.03
C GLN A 335 -6.38 -11.05 17.12
N LEU A 336 -5.82 -10.08 16.41
CA LEU A 336 -4.39 -9.78 16.43
C LEU A 336 -3.98 -8.78 17.52
N GLY A 337 -4.94 -8.21 18.25
CA GLY A 337 -4.68 -7.15 19.21
C GLY A 337 -4.12 -5.87 18.56
N ILE A 338 -4.48 -5.60 17.31
CA ILE A 338 -4.02 -4.43 16.56
C ILE A 338 -5.07 -3.33 16.66
N ASN A 339 -4.66 -2.15 17.10
CA ASN A 339 -5.48 -0.95 16.98
C ASN A 339 -5.06 -0.15 15.72
N PRO A 340 -5.91 -0.04 14.69
CA PRO A 340 -5.56 0.63 13.44
C PRO A 340 -5.24 2.13 13.61
N TYR A 341 -5.73 2.78 14.68
CA TYR A 341 -5.48 4.19 14.93
C TYR A 341 -4.03 4.47 15.37
N ASP A 342 -3.35 3.49 16.00
CA ASP A 342 -1.96 3.64 16.46
C ASP A 342 -0.98 3.78 15.28
N HIS A 343 -1.36 3.29 14.10
CA HIS A 343 -0.52 3.25 12.91
C HIS A 343 -0.84 4.36 11.89
N MET A 344 -1.64 5.36 12.29
CA MET A 344 -2.06 6.46 11.42
C MET A 344 -0.90 7.32 10.88
N ILE A 345 0.25 7.30 11.56
CA ILE A 345 1.46 8.07 11.18
C ILE A 345 1.96 7.68 9.78
N CYS A 346 1.82 6.40 9.42
CA CYS A 346 2.21 5.84 8.12
C CYS A 346 0.99 5.41 7.27
N SER A 347 -0.20 5.90 7.61
CA SER A 347 -1.42 5.55 6.90
C SER A 347 -1.39 6.00 5.45
N THR A 348 -1.71 5.07 4.54
CA THR A 348 -1.94 5.39 3.14
C THR A 348 -3.36 5.92 2.94
N PRO A 349 -3.64 6.66 1.85
CA PRO A 349 -5.01 7.08 1.54
C PRO A 349 -6.00 5.91 1.48
N LEU A 350 -5.59 4.75 0.95
CA LEU A 350 -6.45 3.56 0.89
C LEU A 350 -6.80 3.03 2.28
N PHE A 351 -5.82 2.97 3.18
CA PHE A 351 -6.03 2.54 4.56
C PHE A 351 -7.01 3.46 5.29
N ARG A 352 -6.86 4.78 5.16
CA ARG A 352 -7.76 5.75 5.82
C ARG A 352 -9.20 5.58 5.35
N VAL A 353 -9.40 5.38 4.05
CA VAL A 353 -10.74 5.14 3.51
C VAL A 353 -11.30 3.82 4.05
N PHE A 354 -10.49 2.75 4.07
CA PHE A 354 -10.92 1.44 4.58
C PHE A 354 -11.27 1.46 6.07
N LEU A 355 -10.46 2.15 6.87
CA LEU A 355 -10.72 2.41 8.28
C LEU A 355 -12.00 3.24 8.45
N GLY A 356 -12.16 4.32 7.68
CA GLY A 356 -13.33 5.19 7.75
C GLY A 356 -14.64 4.48 7.40
N VAL A 357 -14.66 3.60 6.39
CA VAL A 357 -15.89 2.82 6.09
C VAL A 357 -16.17 1.73 7.12
N SER A 358 -15.12 1.18 7.75
CA SER A 358 -15.28 0.22 8.85
C SER A 358 -15.80 0.91 10.10
N GLU A 359 -15.27 2.08 10.44
CA GLU A 359 -15.74 2.95 11.52
C GLU A 359 -17.20 3.34 11.29
N TYR A 360 -17.54 3.80 10.09
CA TYR A 360 -18.92 4.14 9.72
C TYR A 360 -19.88 2.96 9.91
N LEU A 361 -19.52 1.75 9.45
CA LEU A 361 -20.35 0.55 9.60
C LEU A 361 -20.63 0.22 11.08
N PHE A 362 -19.62 0.36 11.94
CA PHE A 362 -19.69 -0.06 13.33
C PHE A 362 -20.25 1.02 14.27
N LEU A 363 -20.08 2.30 13.94
CA LEU A 363 -20.44 3.41 14.81
C LEU A 363 -21.72 4.14 14.40
N LYS A 364 -22.14 4.08 13.12
CA LYS A 364 -23.43 4.65 12.72
C LYS A 364 -24.58 3.95 13.47
N PRO A 365 -25.50 4.70 14.10
CA PRO A 365 -26.63 4.13 14.82
C PRO A 365 -27.41 3.13 13.96
N ASP A 366 -27.77 2.01 14.56
CA ASP A 366 -28.56 0.89 14.01
C ASP A 366 -27.95 0.17 12.78
N LEU A 367 -26.87 0.68 12.17
CA LEU A 367 -26.32 0.12 10.94
C LEU A 367 -25.66 -1.25 11.17
N LEU A 368 -24.89 -1.39 12.25
CA LEU A 368 -24.27 -2.68 12.60
C LEU A 368 -25.34 -3.75 12.90
N GLU A 369 -26.41 -3.37 13.63
CA GLU A 369 -27.51 -4.30 13.93
C GLU A 369 -28.27 -4.71 12.67
N GLN A 370 -28.54 -3.76 11.76
CA GLN A 370 -29.12 -4.06 10.45
C GLN A 370 -28.23 -5.00 9.63
N THR A 371 -26.92 -4.79 9.67
CA THR A 371 -25.93 -5.62 8.97
C THR A 371 -25.89 -7.04 9.53
N ILE A 372 -25.94 -7.20 10.86
CA ILE A 372 -26.01 -8.51 11.52
C ILE A 372 -27.30 -9.23 11.12
N LYS A 373 -28.45 -8.53 11.16
CA LYS A 373 -29.73 -9.11 10.74
C LYS A 373 -29.72 -9.51 9.27
N ALA A 374 -29.17 -8.68 8.39
CA ALA A 374 -29.00 -9.01 6.97
C ALA A 374 -28.10 -10.25 6.79
N ALA A 375 -26.97 -10.31 7.50
CA ALA A 375 -26.05 -11.43 7.41
C ALA A 375 -26.67 -12.77 7.84
N ILE A 376 -27.61 -12.76 8.80
CA ILE A 376 -28.27 -13.96 9.32
C ILE A 376 -29.53 -14.33 8.53
N HIS A 377 -30.37 -13.34 8.19
CA HIS A 377 -31.73 -13.57 7.68
C HIS A 377 -31.89 -13.32 6.17
N ASP A 378 -30.95 -12.61 5.53
CA ASP A 378 -30.99 -12.31 4.10
C ASP A 378 -29.99 -13.20 3.33
N GLU A 379 -30.48 -13.92 2.31
CA GLU A 379 -29.66 -14.78 1.46
C GLU A 379 -29.17 -14.09 0.18
N SER A 380 -29.58 -12.85 -0.08
CA SER A 380 -29.33 -12.14 -1.34
C SER A 380 -27.84 -11.97 -1.67
N PHE A 381 -26.99 -11.89 -0.63
CA PHE A 381 -25.52 -11.80 -0.76
C PHE A 381 -24.80 -13.11 -0.41
N ARG A 382 -25.51 -14.20 -0.07
CA ARG A 382 -24.90 -15.44 0.44
C ARG A 382 -23.92 -16.07 -0.56
N LYS A 383 -24.28 -16.07 -1.84
CA LYS A 383 -23.41 -16.54 -2.93
C LYS A 383 -22.17 -15.66 -3.07
N ASP A 384 -22.33 -14.35 -2.93
CA ASP A 384 -21.23 -13.39 -3.06
C ASP A 384 -20.27 -13.51 -1.87
N ASP A 385 -20.80 -13.68 -0.66
CA ASP A 385 -20.04 -13.96 0.56
C ASP A 385 -19.25 -15.27 0.47
N LEU A 386 -19.84 -16.33 -0.11
CA LEU A 386 -19.13 -17.58 -0.35
C LEU A 386 -17.91 -17.38 -1.26
N GLU A 387 -18.10 -16.72 -2.40
CA GLU A 387 -17.03 -16.46 -3.37
C GLU A 387 -15.97 -15.52 -2.79
N PHE A 388 -16.38 -14.56 -1.96
CA PHE A 388 -15.48 -13.71 -1.21
C PHE A 388 -14.62 -14.52 -0.22
N THR A 389 -15.22 -15.39 0.58
CA THR A 389 -14.49 -16.25 1.53
C THR A 389 -13.54 -17.23 0.83
N ILE A 390 -13.91 -17.76 -0.33
CA ILE A 390 -13.00 -18.59 -1.14
C ILE A 390 -11.82 -17.74 -1.64
N SER A 391 -12.10 -16.54 -2.15
CA SER A 391 -11.09 -15.63 -2.67
C SER A 391 -10.10 -15.18 -1.59
N THR A 392 -10.56 -14.87 -0.37
CA THR A 392 -9.67 -14.49 0.75
C THR A 392 -8.73 -15.63 1.14
N ARG A 393 -9.23 -16.87 1.19
CA ARG A 393 -8.41 -18.06 1.46
C ARG A 393 -7.39 -18.32 0.37
N GLU A 394 -7.75 -18.08 -0.89
CA GLU A 394 -6.85 -18.24 -2.02
C GLU A 394 -5.70 -17.23 -1.96
N TRP A 395 -5.99 -15.95 -1.79
CA TRP A 395 -4.95 -14.92 -1.63
C TRP A 395 -4.07 -15.18 -0.41
N SER A 396 -4.66 -15.61 0.71
CA SER A 396 -3.89 -16.04 1.88
C SER A 396 -2.94 -17.19 1.55
N SER A 397 -3.41 -18.23 0.85
CA SER A 397 -2.59 -19.37 0.48
C SER A 397 -1.43 -18.96 -0.46
N ILE A 398 -1.70 -18.12 -1.46
CA ILE A 398 -0.68 -17.61 -2.39
C ILE A 398 0.44 -16.89 -1.63
N VAL A 399 0.06 -16.03 -0.68
CA VAL A 399 1.02 -15.28 0.15
C VAL A 399 1.82 -16.21 1.06
N THR A 400 1.15 -17.14 1.75
CA THR A 400 1.81 -18.11 2.65
C THR A 400 2.83 -18.97 1.91
N PHE A 401 2.55 -19.38 0.67
CA PHE A 401 3.50 -20.14 -0.16
C PHE A 401 4.53 -19.27 -0.90
N ALA A 402 4.52 -17.96 -0.69
CA ALA A 402 5.45 -17.00 -1.26
C ALA A 402 5.62 -17.11 -2.80
N ASN A 403 4.53 -17.43 -3.52
CA ASN A 403 4.60 -17.75 -4.94
C ASN A 403 4.22 -16.54 -5.81
N PHE A 404 5.23 -15.82 -6.31
CA PHE A 404 5.07 -14.66 -7.20
C PHE A 404 4.38 -15.00 -8.52
N ASP A 405 4.66 -16.17 -9.10
CA ASP A 405 4.07 -16.59 -10.39
C ASP A 405 2.56 -16.80 -10.29
N ILE A 406 2.10 -17.49 -9.24
CA ILE A 406 0.66 -17.70 -9.00
C ILE A 406 -0.01 -16.38 -8.67
N TYR A 407 0.62 -15.53 -7.86
CA TYR A 407 0.12 -14.18 -7.56
C TYR A 407 -0.10 -13.39 -8.84
N LYS A 408 0.91 -13.33 -9.71
CA LYS A 408 0.85 -12.65 -11.01
C LYS A 408 -0.31 -13.16 -11.85
N ARG A 409 -0.37 -14.47 -12.08
CA ARG A 409 -1.42 -15.08 -12.93
C ARG A 409 -2.81 -14.75 -12.42
N ARG A 410 -3.03 -14.86 -11.10
CA ARG A 410 -4.33 -14.56 -10.50
C ARG A 410 -4.69 -13.08 -10.59
N PHE A 411 -3.73 -12.19 -10.34
CA PHE A 411 -3.93 -10.76 -10.47
C PHE A 411 -4.29 -10.37 -11.90
N GLU A 412 -3.51 -10.85 -12.88
CA GLU A 412 -3.70 -10.54 -14.30
C GLU A 412 -5.03 -11.08 -14.84
N GLU A 413 -5.47 -12.28 -14.41
CA GLU A 413 -6.80 -12.84 -14.75
C GLU A 413 -7.94 -11.89 -14.36
N VAL A 414 -7.89 -11.34 -13.14
CA VAL A 414 -8.91 -10.40 -12.65
C VAL A 414 -8.74 -9.02 -13.28
N GLN A 415 -7.50 -8.59 -13.53
CA GLN A 415 -7.20 -7.35 -14.22
C GLN A 415 -7.77 -7.34 -15.64
N ASP A 416 -7.63 -8.44 -16.38
CA ASP A 416 -8.19 -8.59 -17.73
C ASP A 416 -9.72 -8.53 -17.73
N PHE A 417 -10.37 -9.09 -16.71
CA PHE A 417 -11.83 -8.98 -16.54
C PHE A 417 -12.29 -7.52 -16.34
N PHE A 418 -11.56 -6.70 -15.57
CA PHE A 418 -11.91 -5.31 -15.32
C PHE A 418 -11.36 -4.31 -16.34
N LYS A 419 -10.54 -4.75 -17.28
CA LYS A 419 -9.88 -3.90 -18.29
C LYS A 419 -10.82 -2.91 -19.00
N PRO A 420 -12.05 -3.28 -19.41
CA PRO A 420 -12.97 -2.33 -20.05
C PRO A 420 -13.41 -1.17 -19.13
N MET A 421 -13.35 -1.36 -17.81
CA MET A 421 -13.91 -0.46 -16.80
C MET A 421 -12.85 0.50 -16.21
N PHE A 422 -11.56 0.22 -16.41
CA PHE A 422 -10.48 1.05 -15.85
C PHE A 422 -10.49 2.52 -16.26
N PRO A 423 -10.81 2.92 -17.51
CA PRO A 423 -10.79 4.34 -17.88
C PRO A 423 -11.75 5.19 -17.02
N GLU A 424 -12.97 4.70 -16.83
CA GLU A 424 -14.00 5.36 -16.02
C GLU A 424 -13.69 5.29 -14.53
N ALA A 425 -13.35 4.09 -14.04
CA ALA A 425 -13.04 3.86 -12.63
C ALA A 425 -11.83 4.67 -12.14
N ASN A 426 -10.79 4.81 -12.96
CA ASN A 426 -9.62 5.61 -12.61
C ASN A 426 -9.95 7.10 -12.50
N LYS A 427 -10.89 7.61 -13.30
CA LYS A 427 -11.32 9.01 -13.21
C LYS A 427 -12.04 9.26 -11.88
N ILE A 428 -13.08 8.46 -11.60
CA ILE A 428 -13.93 8.60 -10.42
C ILE A 428 -13.15 8.31 -9.12
N GLY A 429 -12.36 7.23 -9.10
CA GLY A 429 -11.58 6.86 -7.92
C GLY A 429 -10.47 7.87 -7.56
N ASN A 430 -9.90 8.58 -8.54
CA ASN A 430 -8.93 9.64 -8.27
C ASN A 430 -9.59 10.91 -7.72
N GLU A 431 -10.80 11.25 -8.19
CA GLU A 431 -11.57 12.36 -7.63
C GLU A 431 -11.99 12.07 -6.19
N MET A 432 -12.45 10.83 -5.90
CA MET A 432 -12.81 10.39 -4.55
C MET A 432 -11.66 10.56 -3.55
N LEU A 433 -10.47 10.04 -3.88
CA LEU A 433 -9.33 10.14 -2.95
C LEU A 433 -8.81 11.57 -2.79
N LYS A 434 -8.86 12.41 -3.83
CA LYS A 434 -8.48 13.83 -3.69
C LYS A 434 -9.39 14.54 -2.69
N THR A 435 -10.70 14.29 -2.77
CA THR A 435 -11.66 14.90 -1.86
C THR A 435 -11.53 14.35 -0.45
N ILE A 436 -11.34 13.05 -0.26
CA ILE A 436 -11.13 12.50 1.08
C ILE A 436 -9.81 13.02 1.69
N ALA A 437 -8.74 13.12 0.89
CA ALA A 437 -7.46 13.67 1.34
C ALA A 437 -7.57 15.15 1.76
N SER A 438 -8.42 15.95 1.11
CA SER A 438 -8.61 17.36 1.47
C SER A 438 -9.43 17.58 2.74
N HIS A 439 -10.24 16.59 3.16
CA HIS A 439 -11.05 16.66 4.38
C HIS A 439 -10.38 16.01 5.60
N SER A 440 -9.24 15.33 5.40
CA SER A 440 -8.48 14.65 6.47
C SER A 440 -7.45 15.55 7.16
N HIS A 441 -7.65 16.87 7.16
CA HIS A 441 -6.74 17.87 7.72
C HIS A 441 -7.33 18.60 8.91
#